data_AF-A0A2A9E1I2-F1
#
_entry.id   AF-A0A2A9E1I2-F1
#
_cell.length_a   1.000
_cell.length_b   1.000
_cell.length_c   1.000
_cell.angle_alpha   90.00
_cell.angle_beta   90.00
_cell.angle_gamma   90.00
#
_symmetry.space_group_name_H-M   'P 1'
#
loop_
_entity.id
_entity.type
_entity.pdbx_description
1 polymer ?
#
loop_
_entity_poly.entity_id
_entity_poly.type
_entity_poly.pdbx_seq_one_letter_code
_entity_poly.pdbx_strand_id
1 'polypeptide(L)'
;MTRRLAQLFDGLTLYGVSMAMMFRSGLGLNPWDVFHGGVARHLPLSMGTIVVLTAVLVLALWIPLRQAPGLGTVANAVWLGVALDLALWVLPQADALAVQVPLLLGGIVLNGLAGALYIGSQLGPGPRDGLMTGIARKTGGSLRVIRTGIEVVVVALGWVLGGTVGIGTILYALAIGPLVQRFMPFCIVVVDPPAPRRGQAPRAVDASRSRALGDPVEHVDDVRGDLEGSRRRG
;
A
#
# COMPACT_ATOMS: atom_id res chain seq x y z
N MET A 1 -7.34 10.50 -18.41
CA MET A 1 -7.96 10.73 -17.07
C MET A 1 -9.11 9.78 -16.80
N THR A 2 -10.11 9.69 -17.69
CA THR A 2 -11.32 8.86 -17.54
C THR A 2 -11.05 7.41 -17.14
N ARG A 3 -10.12 6.71 -17.81
CA ARG A 3 -9.74 5.33 -17.47
C ARG A 3 -9.30 5.18 -16.01
N ARG A 4 -8.51 6.13 -15.48
CA ARG A 4 -7.98 6.08 -14.11
C ARG A 4 -9.08 6.29 -13.08
N LEU A 5 -10.03 7.18 -13.38
CA LEU A 5 -11.20 7.42 -12.52
C LEU A 5 -12.12 6.20 -12.48
N ALA A 6 -12.48 5.65 -13.63
CA ALA A 6 -13.29 4.43 -13.71
C ALA A 6 -12.62 3.30 -12.91
N GLN A 7 -11.33 3.05 -13.17
CA GLN A 7 -10.58 2.02 -12.46
C GLN A 7 -10.49 2.25 -10.94
N LEU A 8 -10.39 3.51 -10.50
CA LEU A 8 -10.42 3.86 -9.08
C LEU A 8 -11.77 3.49 -8.46
N PHE A 9 -12.89 3.93 -9.06
CA PHE A 9 -14.23 3.65 -8.51
C PHE A 9 -14.58 2.16 -8.59
N ASP A 10 -14.21 1.47 -9.66
CA ASP A 10 -14.36 0.01 -9.78
C ASP A 10 -13.56 -0.69 -8.68
N GLY A 11 -12.29 -0.31 -8.51
CA GLY A 11 -11.42 -0.85 -7.46
C GLY A 11 -11.99 -0.62 -6.07
N LEU A 12 -12.44 0.59 -5.75
CA LEU A 12 -13.03 0.90 -4.44
C LEU A 12 -14.36 0.19 -4.19
N THR A 13 -15.19 0.04 -5.24
CA THR A 13 -16.46 -0.69 -5.15
C THR A 13 -16.21 -2.17 -4.85
N LEU A 14 -15.31 -2.80 -5.62
CA LEU A 14 -14.92 -4.20 -5.38
C LEU A 14 -14.26 -4.37 -4.00
N TYR A 15 -13.54 -3.35 -3.53
CA TYR A 15 -12.95 -3.38 -2.19
C TYR A 15 -14.07 -3.41 -1.13
N GLY A 16 -15.06 -2.51 -1.20
CA GLY A 16 -16.20 -2.51 -0.28
C GLY A 16 -16.99 -3.83 -0.30
N VAL A 17 -17.22 -4.40 -1.49
CA VAL A 17 -17.85 -5.72 -1.66
C VAL A 17 -17.01 -6.82 -0.98
N SER A 18 -15.70 -6.84 -1.20
CA SER A 18 -14.82 -7.83 -0.60
C SER A 18 -14.79 -7.74 0.94
N MET A 19 -14.85 -6.52 1.50
CA MET A 19 -14.97 -6.30 2.94
C MET A 19 -16.30 -6.86 3.46
N ALA A 20 -17.41 -6.61 2.76
CA ALA A 20 -18.72 -7.16 3.13
C ALA A 20 -18.72 -8.71 3.09
N MET A 21 -18.10 -9.32 2.08
CA MET A 21 -17.96 -10.78 1.99
C MET A 21 -17.20 -11.34 3.21
N MET A 22 -16.04 -10.76 3.53
CA MET A 22 -15.28 -11.18 4.71
C MET A 22 -16.07 -10.97 6.00
N PHE A 23 -16.77 -9.85 6.14
CA PHE A 23 -17.62 -9.55 7.28
C PHE A 23 -18.75 -10.57 7.47
N ARG A 24 -19.50 -10.86 6.40
CA ARG A 24 -20.60 -11.83 6.40
C ARG A 24 -20.15 -13.28 6.57
N SER A 25 -18.88 -13.57 6.30
CA SER A 25 -18.31 -14.91 6.54
C SER A 25 -18.22 -15.24 8.04
N GLY A 26 -18.02 -14.24 8.91
CA GLY A 26 -17.83 -14.45 10.34
C GLY A 26 -16.54 -15.18 10.75
N LEU A 27 -15.66 -15.54 9.79
CA LEU A 27 -14.46 -16.36 10.05
C LEU A 27 -13.19 -15.54 10.36
N GLY A 28 -13.31 -14.21 10.38
CA GLY A 28 -12.22 -13.27 10.63
C GLY A 28 -12.15 -12.17 9.58
N LEU A 29 -11.61 -11.02 9.97
CA LEU A 29 -11.56 -9.80 9.16
C LEU A 29 -10.12 -9.40 8.83
N ASN A 30 -9.94 -8.51 7.86
CA ASN A 30 -8.64 -7.86 7.65
C ASN A 30 -8.31 -6.93 8.84
N PRO A 31 -7.04 -6.54 9.05
CA PRO A 31 -6.60 -5.83 10.23
C PRO A 31 -7.41 -4.59 10.63
N TRP A 32 -7.81 -3.78 9.66
CA TRP A 32 -8.56 -2.55 9.94
C TRP A 32 -10.04 -2.83 10.13
N ASP A 33 -10.59 -3.86 9.49
CA ASP A 33 -11.98 -4.26 9.72
C ASP A 33 -12.19 -4.97 11.05
N VAL A 34 -11.14 -5.56 11.64
CA VAL A 34 -11.16 -5.94 13.06
C VAL A 34 -11.42 -4.70 13.92
N PHE A 35 -10.72 -3.59 13.64
CA PHE A 35 -10.95 -2.31 14.32
C PHE A 35 -12.34 -1.72 14.06
N HIS A 36 -12.74 -1.58 12.78
CA HIS A 36 -14.04 -1.03 12.42
C HIS A 36 -15.19 -1.86 13.03
N GLY A 37 -15.11 -3.19 12.92
CA GLY A 37 -16.08 -4.11 13.48
C GLY A 37 -16.14 -4.05 15.01
N GLY A 38 -15.00 -3.83 15.68
CA GLY A 38 -14.96 -3.59 17.13
C GLY A 38 -15.66 -2.29 17.50
N VAL A 39 -15.33 -1.17 16.84
CA VAL A 39 -15.98 0.14 17.07
C VAL A 39 -17.48 0.07 16.82
N ALA A 40 -17.93 -0.68 15.80
CA ALA A 40 -19.33 -0.85 15.45
C ALA A 40 -20.17 -1.52 16.54
N ARG A 41 -19.55 -2.17 17.53
CA ARG A 41 -20.28 -2.72 18.68
C ARG A 41 -20.63 -1.68 19.74
N HIS A 42 -19.95 -0.54 19.73
CA HIS A 42 -20.07 0.51 20.76
C HIS A 42 -20.77 1.77 20.26
N LEU A 43 -20.95 1.92 18.95
CA LEU A 43 -21.60 3.08 18.34
C LEU A 43 -22.81 2.63 17.50
N PRO A 44 -23.95 3.34 17.55
CA PRO A 44 -25.12 3.05 16.73
C PRO A 44 -24.94 3.59 15.30
N LEU A 45 -23.83 3.25 14.66
CA LEU A 45 -23.44 3.70 13.32
C LEU A 45 -23.26 2.50 12.39
N SER A 46 -23.46 2.71 11.08
CA SER A 46 -23.17 1.68 10.09
C SER A 46 -21.67 1.40 10.00
N MET A 47 -21.32 0.19 9.52
CA MET A 47 -19.92 -0.18 9.27
C MET A 47 -19.26 0.78 8.29
N GLY A 48 -19.93 1.13 7.19
CA GLY A 48 -19.44 2.11 6.22
C GLY A 48 -19.18 3.48 6.85
N THR A 49 -20.08 3.98 7.70
CA THR A 49 -19.88 5.25 8.41
C THR A 49 -18.63 5.21 9.29
N ILE A 50 -18.41 4.12 10.02
CA ILE A 50 -17.21 3.96 10.86
C ILE A 50 -15.93 3.93 10.03
N VAL A 51 -15.95 3.28 8.86
CA VAL A 51 -14.83 3.30 7.90
C VAL A 51 -14.52 4.73 7.46
N VAL A 52 -15.56 5.51 7.08
CA VAL A 52 -15.38 6.92 6.67
C VAL A 52 -14.83 7.78 7.81
N LEU A 53 -15.38 7.66 9.01
CA LEU A 53 -14.90 8.41 10.17
C LEU A 53 -13.46 8.05 10.52
N THR A 54 -13.11 6.76 10.48
CA THR A 54 -11.73 6.31 10.71
C THR A 54 -10.79 6.87 9.64
N ALA A 55 -11.21 6.87 8.37
CA ALA A 55 -10.46 7.50 7.29
C ALA A 55 -10.23 9.00 7.54
N VAL A 56 -11.24 9.75 7.98
CA VAL A 56 -11.12 11.17 8.34
C VAL A 56 -10.12 11.37 9.49
N LEU A 57 -10.19 10.54 10.53
CA LEU A 57 -9.23 10.59 11.65
C LEU A 57 -7.80 10.32 11.18
N VAL A 58 -7.61 9.32 10.32
CA VAL A 58 -6.29 9.03 9.73
C VAL A 58 -5.79 10.18 8.86
N LEU A 59 -6.66 10.85 8.11
CA LEU A 59 -6.29 12.04 7.34
C LEU A 59 -5.94 13.23 8.24
N ALA A 60 -6.58 13.38 9.41
CA ALA A 60 -6.17 14.39 10.38
C ALA A 60 -4.73 14.12 10.89
N LEU A 61 -4.34 12.84 11.04
CA LEU A 61 -2.96 12.47 11.36
C LEU A 61 -1.95 12.81 10.25
N TRP A 62 -2.40 13.16 9.04
CA TRP A 62 -1.51 13.63 7.98
C TRP A 62 -1.09 15.09 8.12
N ILE A 63 -1.82 15.90 8.90
CA ILE A 63 -1.48 17.30 9.17
C ILE A 63 -0.02 17.44 9.67
N PRO A 64 0.43 16.69 10.71
CA PRO A 64 1.83 16.72 11.14
C PRO A 64 2.80 16.03 10.18
N LEU A 65 2.31 15.32 9.17
CA LEU A 65 3.09 14.68 8.11
C LEU A 65 3.24 15.56 6.86
N ARG A 66 2.55 16.71 6.81
CA ARG A 66 2.55 17.67 5.68
C ARG A 66 2.28 17.00 4.33
N GLN A 67 1.35 16.06 4.30
CA GLN A 67 0.93 15.36 3.09
C GLN A 67 -0.37 15.94 2.54
N ALA A 68 -0.37 16.29 1.25
CA ALA A 68 -1.58 16.72 0.57
C ALA A 68 -2.41 15.50 0.14
N PRO A 69 -3.71 15.40 0.51
CA PRO A 69 -4.58 14.35 0.02
C PRO A 69 -4.82 14.52 -1.49
N GLY A 70 -4.78 13.40 -2.22
CA GLY A 70 -5.13 13.34 -3.63
C GLY A 70 -6.61 13.00 -3.85
N LEU A 71 -7.04 13.02 -5.11
CA LEU A 71 -8.40 12.62 -5.46
C LEU A 71 -8.71 11.16 -5.05
N GLY A 72 -7.74 10.26 -5.25
CA GLY A 72 -7.82 8.87 -4.81
C GLY A 72 -7.96 8.74 -3.29
N THR A 73 -7.34 9.64 -2.53
CA THR A 73 -7.43 9.67 -1.07
C THR A 73 -8.85 9.98 -0.60
N VAL A 74 -9.46 11.03 -1.16
CA VAL A 74 -10.82 11.45 -0.80
C VAL A 74 -11.84 10.42 -1.27
N ALA A 75 -11.69 9.92 -2.50
CA ALA A 75 -12.56 8.87 -3.04
C ALA A 75 -12.47 7.60 -2.17
N ASN A 76 -11.27 7.15 -1.80
CA ASN A 76 -11.10 6.01 -0.90
C ASN A 76 -11.72 6.25 0.47
N ALA A 77 -11.55 7.44 1.04
CA ALA A 77 -12.10 7.77 2.36
C ALA A 77 -13.63 7.69 2.40
N VAL A 78 -14.32 8.13 1.35
CA VAL A 78 -15.79 8.23 1.33
C VAL A 78 -16.46 7.06 0.59
N TRP A 79 -16.05 6.81 -0.65
CA TRP A 79 -16.71 5.81 -1.52
C TRP A 79 -16.58 4.39 -0.99
N LEU A 80 -15.47 4.08 -0.34
CA LEU A 80 -15.24 2.75 0.23
C LEU A 80 -16.30 2.39 1.28
N GLY A 81 -16.64 3.33 2.17
CA GLY A 81 -17.67 3.14 3.18
C GLY A 81 -19.07 2.98 2.56
N VAL A 82 -19.39 3.77 1.55
CA VAL A 82 -20.66 3.66 0.80
C VAL A 82 -20.78 2.28 0.13
N ALA A 83 -19.73 1.86 -0.58
CA ALA A 83 -19.71 0.55 -1.24
C ALA A 83 -19.83 -0.60 -0.24
N LEU A 84 -19.20 -0.49 0.93
CA LEU A 84 -19.33 -1.47 2.01
C LEU A 84 -20.77 -1.59 2.51
N ASP A 85 -21.42 -0.47 2.86
CA ASP A 85 -22.79 -0.50 3.37
C ASP A 85 -23.78 -1.03 2.32
N LEU A 86 -23.63 -0.62 1.05
CA LEU A 86 -24.44 -1.16 -0.05
C LEU A 86 -24.25 -2.67 -0.21
N ALA A 87 -23.00 -3.15 -0.13
CA ALA A 87 -22.72 -4.58 -0.23
C ALA A 87 -23.27 -5.35 0.98
N LEU A 88 -23.17 -4.81 2.20
CA LEU A 88 -23.75 -5.42 3.40
C LEU A 88 -25.27 -5.44 3.39
N TRP A 89 -25.91 -4.46 2.75
CA TRP A 89 -27.36 -4.42 2.57
C TRP A 89 -27.86 -5.57 1.68
N VAL A 90 -27.08 -5.94 0.66
CA VAL A 90 -27.43 -7.00 -0.30
C VAL A 90 -26.97 -8.39 0.17
N LEU A 91 -25.79 -8.51 0.77
CA LEU A 91 -25.24 -9.79 1.21
C LEU A 91 -25.79 -10.18 2.58
N PRO A 92 -26.51 -11.31 2.73
CA PRO A 92 -26.98 -11.80 4.01
C PRO A 92 -25.82 -12.38 4.86
N GLN A 93 -26.09 -12.60 6.15
CA GLN A 93 -25.18 -13.32 7.04
C GLN A 93 -25.06 -14.78 6.60
N ALA A 94 -23.83 -15.31 6.57
CA ALA A 94 -23.61 -16.72 6.31
C ALA A 94 -23.56 -17.50 7.63
N ASP A 95 -24.46 -18.48 7.78
CA ASP A 95 -24.55 -19.29 9.00
C ASP A 95 -23.94 -20.70 8.83
N ALA A 96 -23.78 -21.16 7.58
CA ALA A 96 -23.21 -22.46 7.27
C ALA A 96 -21.75 -22.33 6.77
N LEU A 97 -20.86 -23.18 7.28
CA LEU A 97 -19.44 -23.21 6.88
C LEU A 97 -19.25 -23.35 5.36
N ALA A 98 -20.15 -24.10 4.70
CA ALA A 98 -20.15 -24.29 3.24
C ALA A 98 -20.31 -22.97 2.46
N VAL A 99 -20.90 -21.93 3.07
CA VAL A 99 -21.03 -20.58 2.49
C VAL A 99 -19.96 -19.65 3.05
N GLN A 100 -19.68 -19.73 4.35
CA GLN A 100 -18.69 -18.88 5.02
C GLN A 100 -17.29 -19.02 4.41
N VAL A 101 -16.84 -20.26 4.12
CA VAL A 101 -15.49 -20.50 3.59
C VAL A 101 -15.33 -19.92 2.17
N PRO A 102 -16.20 -20.21 1.19
CA PRO A 102 -16.11 -19.57 -0.12
C PRO A 102 -16.23 -18.04 -0.05
N LEU A 103 -17.08 -17.52 0.84
CA LEU A 103 -17.26 -16.08 0.99
C LEU A 103 -15.99 -15.41 1.54
N LEU A 104 -15.34 -16.03 2.53
CA LEU A 104 -14.04 -15.58 3.04
C LEU A 104 -12.95 -15.64 1.96
N LEU A 105 -12.77 -16.79 1.31
CA LEU A 105 -11.71 -16.99 0.32
C LEU A 105 -11.91 -16.08 -0.90
N GLY A 106 -13.14 -16.02 -1.41
CA GLY A 106 -13.53 -15.10 -2.48
C GLY A 106 -13.32 -13.64 -2.08
N GLY A 107 -13.67 -13.27 -0.84
CA GLY A 107 -13.44 -11.95 -0.29
C GLY A 107 -11.96 -11.58 -0.26
N ILE A 108 -11.08 -12.47 0.22
CA ILE A 108 -9.62 -12.23 0.25
C ILE A 108 -9.06 -12.03 -1.16
N VAL A 109 -9.41 -12.90 -2.11
CA VAL A 109 -8.93 -12.80 -3.50
C VAL A 109 -9.45 -11.53 -4.17
N LEU A 110 -10.74 -11.24 -4.01
CA LEU A 110 -11.36 -10.03 -4.55
C LEU A 110 -10.74 -8.77 -3.94
N ASN A 111 -10.42 -8.78 -2.64
CA ASN A 111 -9.75 -7.66 -1.98
C ASN A 111 -8.35 -7.41 -2.58
N GLY A 112 -7.61 -8.47 -2.88
CA GLY A 112 -6.32 -8.37 -3.56
C GLY A 112 -6.42 -7.71 -4.95
N LEU A 113 -7.41 -8.12 -5.76
CA LEU A 113 -7.68 -7.52 -7.06
C LEU A 113 -8.13 -6.06 -6.93
N ALA A 114 -9.08 -5.79 -6.02
CA ALA A 114 -9.61 -4.47 -5.74
C ALA A 114 -8.50 -3.48 -5.30
N GLY A 115 -7.63 -3.93 -4.39
CA GLY A 115 -6.45 -3.20 -3.97
C GLY A 115 -5.52 -2.89 -5.15
N ALA A 116 -5.30 -3.86 -6.04
CA ALA A 116 -4.49 -3.64 -7.25
C ALA A 116 -5.12 -2.64 -8.23
N LEU A 117 -6.44 -2.66 -8.43
CA LEU A 117 -7.15 -1.70 -9.27
C LEU A 117 -7.08 -0.28 -8.70
N TYR A 118 -7.36 -0.11 -7.41
CA TYR A 118 -7.34 1.18 -6.75
C TYR A 118 -5.91 1.77 -6.71
N ILE A 119 -4.90 1.01 -6.28
CA ILE A 119 -3.50 1.46 -6.27
C ILE A 119 -3.02 1.71 -7.71
N GLY A 120 -3.35 0.81 -8.63
CA GLY A 120 -2.97 0.89 -10.05
C GLY A 120 -3.54 2.10 -10.79
N SER A 121 -4.59 2.74 -10.27
CA SER A 121 -5.12 4.01 -10.80
C SER A 121 -4.14 5.18 -10.66
N GLN A 122 -3.19 5.08 -9.72
CA GLN A 122 -2.18 6.09 -9.39
C GLN A 122 -2.76 7.47 -9.00
N LEU A 123 -4.00 7.56 -8.54
CA LEU A 123 -4.66 8.83 -8.20
C LEU A 123 -4.42 9.32 -6.77
N GLY A 124 -3.45 8.71 -6.09
CA GLY A 124 -3.06 9.03 -4.72
C GLY A 124 -3.39 7.89 -3.74
N PRO A 125 -2.61 7.77 -2.65
CA PRO A 125 -2.83 6.74 -1.64
C PRO A 125 -4.07 7.06 -0.80
N GLY A 126 -4.72 6.03 -0.30
CA GLY A 126 -5.80 6.08 0.66
C GLY A 126 -5.25 6.48 2.03
N PRO A 127 -6.13 6.88 2.97
CA PRO A 127 -5.73 7.39 4.28
C PRO A 127 -4.72 6.49 5.00
N ARG A 128 -5.00 5.18 5.05
CA ARG A 128 -4.12 4.15 5.65
C ARG A 128 -2.77 4.09 4.95
N ASP A 129 -2.76 3.99 3.62
CA ASP A 129 -1.54 3.81 2.83
C ASP A 129 -0.64 5.05 2.93
N GLY A 130 -1.22 6.25 2.92
CA GLY A 130 -0.47 7.49 3.09
C GLY A 130 -0.02 7.73 4.53
N LEU A 131 -0.71 7.19 5.54
CA LEU A 131 -0.21 7.16 6.91
C LEU A 131 1.07 6.31 7.00
N MET A 132 1.03 5.09 6.46
CA MET A 132 2.17 4.17 6.44
C MET A 132 3.38 4.78 5.72
N THR A 133 3.18 5.27 4.50
CA THR A 133 4.27 5.88 3.72
C THR A 133 4.74 7.21 4.31
N GLY A 134 3.84 7.97 4.92
CA GLY A 134 4.13 9.22 5.63
C GLY A 134 5.06 9.06 6.81
N ILE A 135 4.73 8.11 7.68
CA ILE A 135 5.57 7.77 8.84
C ILE A 135 6.93 7.28 8.35
N ALA A 136 6.97 6.42 7.33
CA ALA A 136 8.24 5.91 6.77
C ALA A 136 9.13 7.03 6.24
N ARG A 137 8.56 7.99 5.51
CA ARG A 137 9.31 9.15 5.03
C ARG A 137 9.80 10.06 6.16
N LYS A 138 9.04 10.20 7.25
CA LYS A 138 9.39 11.06 8.38
C LYS A 138 10.43 10.44 9.31
N THR A 139 10.39 9.12 9.52
CA THR A 139 11.29 8.41 10.46
C THR A 139 12.48 7.74 9.79
N GLY A 140 12.46 7.58 8.46
CA GLY A 140 13.46 6.79 7.73
C GLY A 140 13.31 5.27 7.94
N GLY A 141 12.26 4.82 8.63
CA GLY A 141 12.02 3.41 8.92
C GLY A 141 11.57 2.61 7.69
N SER A 142 11.78 1.29 7.73
CA SER A 142 11.29 0.38 6.69
C SER A 142 9.76 0.38 6.61
N LEU A 143 9.22 0.52 5.40
CA LEU A 143 7.78 0.49 5.15
C LEU A 143 7.13 -0.79 5.67
N ARG A 144 7.86 -1.92 5.62
CA ARG A 144 7.38 -3.21 6.14
C ARG A 144 7.14 -3.14 7.65
N VAL A 145 8.12 -2.62 8.40
CA VAL A 145 8.04 -2.54 9.87
C VAL A 145 6.91 -1.61 10.30
N ILE A 146 6.80 -0.44 9.67
CA ILE A 146 5.76 0.54 10.00
C ILE A 146 4.37 -0.01 9.68
N ARG A 147 4.21 -0.65 8.51
CA ARG A 147 2.96 -1.31 8.14
C ARG A 147 2.57 -2.38 9.16
N THR A 148 3.48 -3.31 9.47
CA THR A 148 3.22 -4.38 10.44
C THR A 148 2.90 -3.82 11.82
N GLY A 149 3.64 -2.83 12.30
CA GLY A 149 3.38 -2.20 13.60
C GLY A 149 1.99 -1.57 13.68
N ILE A 150 1.60 -0.80 12.66
CA ILE A 150 0.26 -0.20 12.60
C ILE A 150 -0.80 -1.29 12.53
N GLU A 151 -0.63 -2.31 11.67
CA GLU A 151 -1.58 -3.42 11.53
C GLU A 151 -1.78 -4.20 12.83
N VAL A 152 -0.69 -4.48 13.56
CA VAL A 152 -0.77 -5.15 14.87
C VAL A 152 -1.51 -4.28 15.89
N VAL A 153 -1.22 -2.98 15.96
CA VAL A 153 -1.90 -2.07 16.89
C VAL A 153 -3.39 -1.99 16.59
N VAL A 154 -3.80 -1.82 15.33
CA VAL A 154 -5.23 -1.72 15.00
C VAL A 154 -5.97 -3.04 15.21
N VAL A 155 -5.32 -4.19 14.94
CA VAL A 155 -5.89 -5.50 15.26
C VAL A 155 -6.08 -5.65 16.76
N ALA A 156 -5.06 -5.31 17.56
CA ALA A 156 -5.14 -5.41 19.01
C ALA A 156 -6.25 -4.51 19.57
N LEU A 157 -6.33 -3.25 19.15
CA LEU A 157 -7.39 -2.33 19.56
C LEU A 157 -8.77 -2.83 19.13
N GLY A 158 -8.91 -3.27 17.88
CA GLY A 158 -10.15 -3.81 17.37
C GLY A 158 -10.62 -5.05 18.11
N TRP A 159 -9.69 -5.95 18.43
CA TRP A 159 -9.98 -7.17 19.16
C TRP A 159 -10.43 -6.88 20.59
N VAL A 160 -9.76 -5.96 21.29
CA VAL A 160 -10.19 -5.48 22.62
C VAL A 160 -11.58 -4.84 22.57
N LEU A 161 -11.93 -4.14 21.49
CA LEU A 161 -13.26 -3.58 21.28
C LEU A 161 -14.32 -4.64 20.89
N GLY A 162 -13.93 -5.91 20.73
CA GLY A 162 -14.83 -7.01 20.39
C GLY A 162 -14.93 -7.31 18.88
N GLY A 163 -14.01 -6.79 18.09
CA GLY A 163 -13.87 -7.11 16.66
C GLY A 163 -13.48 -8.57 16.42
N THR A 164 -13.92 -9.12 15.30
CA THR A 164 -13.73 -10.54 14.98
C THR A 164 -12.32 -10.83 14.45
N VAL A 165 -11.49 -11.45 15.29
CA VAL A 165 -10.22 -12.06 14.89
C VAL A 165 -10.43 -13.57 14.74
N GLY A 166 -10.01 -14.13 13.62
CA GLY A 166 -10.15 -15.57 13.34
C GLY A 166 -9.18 -16.09 12.29
N ILE A 167 -9.44 -17.31 11.81
CA ILE A 167 -8.62 -17.94 10.77
C ILE A 167 -8.54 -17.07 9.51
N GLY A 168 -9.63 -16.37 9.18
CA GLY A 168 -9.69 -15.42 8.06
C GLY A 168 -8.72 -14.26 8.20
N THR A 169 -8.47 -13.78 9.44
CA THR A 169 -7.51 -12.69 9.70
C THR A 169 -6.08 -13.15 9.42
N ILE A 170 -5.74 -14.36 9.83
CA ILE A 170 -4.41 -14.96 9.59
C ILE A 170 -4.23 -15.22 8.09
N LEU A 171 -5.22 -15.85 7.45
CA LEU A 171 -5.19 -16.10 6.00
C LEU A 171 -5.06 -14.80 5.21
N TYR A 172 -5.81 -13.76 5.58
CA TYR A 172 -5.71 -12.46 4.94
C TYR A 172 -4.29 -11.87 5.09
N ALA A 173 -3.72 -11.88 6.30
CA ALA A 173 -2.39 -11.32 6.55
C ALA A 173 -1.30 -11.99 5.70
N LEU A 174 -1.41 -13.31 5.49
CA LEU A 174 -0.47 -14.09 4.68
C LEU A 174 -0.72 -13.90 3.17
N ALA A 175 -1.98 -13.84 2.74
CA ALA A 175 -2.35 -13.88 1.32
C ALA A 175 -2.38 -12.51 0.64
N ILE A 176 -2.73 -11.43 1.35
CA ILE A 176 -3.01 -10.14 0.72
C ILE A 176 -1.79 -9.55 -0.01
N GLY A 177 -0.59 -9.70 0.56
CA GLY A 177 0.65 -9.21 -0.05
C GLY A 177 0.92 -9.87 -1.40
N PRO A 178 1.05 -11.21 -1.46
CA PRO A 178 1.20 -11.95 -2.70
C PRO A 178 0.08 -11.71 -3.72
N LEU A 179 -1.18 -11.64 -3.29
CA LEU A 179 -2.33 -11.40 -4.18
C LEU A 179 -2.26 -10.03 -4.85
N VAL A 180 -2.04 -8.96 -4.08
CA VAL A 180 -1.91 -7.61 -4.63
C VAL A 180 -0.72 -7.56 -5.60
N GLN A 181 0.42 -8.16 -5.25
CA GLN A 181 1.58 -8.24 -6.14
C GLN A 181 1.26 -8.99 -7.45
N ARG A 182 0.49 -10.08 -7.36
CA ARG A 182 0.09 -10.89 -8.53
C ARG A 182 -0.83 -10.14 -9.47
N PHE A 183 -1.73 -9.29 -8.96
CA PHE A 183 -2.68 -8.53 -9.77
C PHE A 183 -2.15 -7.18 -10.25
N MET A 184 -1.14 -6.60 -9.57
CA MET A 184 -0.60 -5.27 -9.88
C MET A 184 -0.20 -5.06 -11.34
N PRO A 185 0.52 -5.99 -12.02
CA PRO A 185 0.96 -5.79 -13.40
C PRO A 185 -0.18 -5.58 -14.39
N PHE A 186 -1.36 -6.15 -14.12
CA PHE A 186 -2.55 -6.04 -14.97
C PHE A 186 -3.33 -4.76 -14.71
N CYS A 187 -3.16 -4.16 -13.53
CA CYS A 187 -3.95 -3.03 -13.07
C CYS A 187 -3.20 -1.70 -13.19
N ILE A 188 -1.87 -1.69 -13.26
CA ILE A 188 -1.11 -0.45 -13.23
C ILE A 188 -1.35 0.39 -14.50
N VAL A 189 -1.80 1.63 -14.33
CA VAL A 189 -1.93 2.60 -15.43
C VAL A 189 -0.62 3.36 -15.56
N VAL A 190 0.16 3.11 -16.60
CA VAL A 190 1.39 3.89 -16.86
C VAL A 190 1.03 5.36 -17.09
N VAL A 191 1.68 6.25 -16.33
CA VAL A 191 1.55 7.70 -16.46
C VAL A 191 2.92 8.23 -16.85
N ASP A 192 3.00 8.89 -18.00
CA ASP A 192 4.24 9.52 -18.43
C ASP A 192 4.65 10.61 -17.42
N PRO A 193 5.95 10.73 -17.09
CA PRO A 193 6.43 11.83 -16.26
C PRO A 193 5.99 13.17 -16.88
N PRO A 194 5.62 14.17 -16.06
CA PRO A 194 5.38 15.51 -16.57
C PRO A 194 6.58 15.95 -17.39
N ALA A 195 6.35 16.42 -18.63
CA ALA A 195 7.43 16.92 -19.48
C ALA A 195 8.29 17.92 -18.69
N PRO A 196 9.63 17.84 -18.77
CA PRO A 196 10.50 18.76 -18.05
C PRO A 196 10.04 20.19 -18.30
N ARG A 197 9.78 20.96 -17.23
CA ARG A 197 9.43 22.38 -17.38
C ARG A 197 10.57 23.03 -18.17
N ARG A 198 10.26 23.64 -19.32
CA ARG A 198 11.22 24.45 -20.10
C ARG A 198 11.90 25.43 -19.13
N GLY A 199 13.18 25.21 -18.84
CA GLY A 199 13.95 25.94 -17.83
C GLY A 199 14.73 25.04 -16.84
N GLN A 200 14.35 23.77 -16.68
CA GLN A 200 15.18 22.76 -16.01
C GLN A 200 16.01 22.01 -17.05
N ALA A 201 16.92 22.72 -17.73
CA ALA A 201 18.06 22.02 -18.29
C ALA A 201 18.79 21.34 -17.12
N PRO A 202 19.27 20.09 -17.25
CA PRO A 202 20.24 19.56 -16.32
C PRO A 202 21.33 20.61 -16.22
N ARG A 203 21.50 21.26 -15.06
CA ARG A 203 22.70 22.06 -14.82
C ARG A 203 23.82 21.06 -15.05
N ALA A 204 24.54 21.23 -16.16
CA ALA A 204 25.73 20.49 -16.44
C ALA A 204 26.54 20.53 -15.15
N VAL A 205 26.68 19.37 -14.51
CA VAL A 205 27.52 19.23 -13.34
C VAL A 205 28.86 19.78 -13.79
N ASP A 206 29.22 20.88 -13.15
CA ASP A 206 30.29 21.78 -13.55
C ASP A 206 31.59 20.98 -13.70
N ALA A 207 31.91 20.62 -14.94
CA ALA A 207 33.13 19.89 -15.30
C ALA A 207 34.40 20.70 -14.97
N SER A 208 34.25 21.95 -14.51
CA SER A 208 35.37 22.77 -14.01
C SER A 208 35.90 22.32 -12.65
N ARG A 209 35.13 21.58 -11.83
CA ARG A 209 35.65 21.01 -10.56
C ARG A 209 36.63 19.85 -10.77
N SER A 210 36.64 19.22 -11.94
CA SER A 210 37.62 18.17 -12.27
C SER A 210 38.93 18.73 -12.83
N ARG A 211 39.02 20.02 -13.13
CA ARG A 211 40.26 20.69 -13.61
C ARG A 211 41.01 21.45 -12.52
N ALA A 212 40.48 21.48 -11.29
CA ALA A 212 41.13 22.11 -10.13
C ALA A 212 41.95 21.14 -9.27
N LEU A 213 41.95 19.84 -9.58
CA LEU A 213 43.05 18.95 -9.21
C LEU A 213 43.92 18.82 -10.46
N GLY A 214 45.11 19.45 -10.41
CA GLY A 214 46.07 19.42 -11.52
C GLY A 214 46.55 18.01 -11.88
N ASP A 215 46.80 17.83 -13.17
CA ASP A 215 47.63 16.75 -13.73
C ASP A 215 49.07 16.78 -13.13
N PRO A 216 49.99 15.88 -13.52
CA PRO A 216 50.02 14.43 -13.39
C PRO A 216 51.33 13.98 -12.69
N VAL A 217 51.31 12.93 -11.86
CA VAL A 217 52.56 12.29 -11.42
C VAL A 217 52.75 10.99 -12.19
N GLU A 218 53.63 11.11 -13.18
CA GLU A 218 54.52 10.10 -13.75
C GLU A 218 54.95 9.00 -12.74
N HIS A 219 55.37 7.84 -13.27
CA HIS A 219 55.84 6.63 -12.57
C HIS A 219 54.74 5.69 -12.03
N VAL A 220 54.52 4.55 -12.71
CA VAL A 220 55.21 3.26 -12.46
C VAL A 220 54.72 2.28 -13.54
N ASP A 221 55.40 2.28 -14.68
CA ASP A 221 55.49 1.12 -15.59
C ASP A 221 56.92 0.58 -15.47
N ASP A 222 57.25 -0.01 -14.31
CA ASP A 222 58.47 -0.83 -14.18
C ASP A 222 58.35 -1.83 -13.03
N VAL A 223 57.43 -2.81 -13.14
CA VAL A 223 57.56 -4.11 -12.45
C VAL A 223 56.87 -5.19 -13.29
N ARG A 224 57.38 -5.45 -14.50
CA ARG A 224 57.03 -6.68 -15.23
C ARG A 224 58.11 -7.20 -16.19
N GLY A 225 59.36 -6.77 -16.03
CA GLY A 225 60.50 -7.22 -16.85
C GLY A 225 61.47 -8.20 -16.17
N ASP A 226 61.49 -8.28 -14.83
CA ASP A 226 62.62 -8.88 -14.10
C ASP A 226 62.36 -10.27 -13.49
N LEU A 227 61.38 -11.02 -14.03
CA LEU A 227 61.15 -12.43 -13.68
C LEU A 227 61.30 -13.42 -14.84
N GLU A 228 61.73 -12.97 -16.03
CA GLU A 228 61.94 -13.86 -17.19
C GLU A 228 63.41 -14.01 -17.63
N GLY A 229 64.35 -13.31 -16.98
CA GLY A 229 65.79 -13.39 -17.29
C GLY A 229 66.59 -14.50 -16.59
N SER A 230 66.05 -15.14 -15.54
CA SER A 230 66.79 -16.11 -14.69
C SER A 230 66.34 -17.58 -14.86
N ARG A 231 65.76 -17.93 -16.02
CA ARG A 231 65.43 -19.34 -16.38
C ARG A 231 66.05 -19.80 -17.71
N ARG A 232 67.15 -19.16 -18.14
CA ARG A 232 67.98 -19.64 -19.26
C ARG A 232 69.46 -19.48 -18.95
N ARG A 233 69.95 -20.21 -17.94
CA ARG A 233 71.34 -20.65 -17.74
C ARG A 233 71.34 -21.56 -16.51
N GLY A 234 71.37 -22.86 -16.77
CA GLY A 234 71.23 -23.95 -15.79
C GLY A 234 70.66 -25.16 -16.49
#